data_AF-A0A8D8FVV2-F1
#
_entry.id   AF-A0A8D8FVV2-F1
#
_cell.length_a   1.000
_cell.length_b   1.000
_cell.length_c   1.000
_cell.angle_alpha   90.00
_cell.angle_beta   90.00
_cell.angle_gamma   90.00
#
_symmetry.space_group_name_H-M   'P 1'
#
loop_
_entity.id
_entity.type
_entity.pdbx_description
1 polymer ?
#
loop_
_entity_poly.entity_id
_entity_poly.type
_entity_poly.pdbx_seq_one_letter_code
_entity_poly.pdbx_strand_id
1 'polypeptide(L)'
;MATGKRCTTVALRTRYDIRRVKRGGDVWECLPYLADTKPIEPKCPPTKTELEAAGLLPTPVPKDPQKGGKAGTPEDEQPAPGVVFDKLFELDVEYLKSLDPKDWKNQDHYAVLGLKKMRFVATEDDIKRAYRKIVLKHHPDKRKGKGEDVKQDDDYFHCITMAYETLGTLKNRRAFDSVDPEFDDTLPSQNEVKKDFFKSLSDVFKR
;
A
#
# COMPACT_ATOMS: atom_id res chain seq x y z
N MET A 1 32.42 -3.46 44.64
CA MET A 1 31.33 -2.95 43.79
C MET A 1 31.84 -1.75 42.99
N ALA A 2 31.87 -1.83 41.66
CA ALA A 2 31.75 -0.68 40.74
C ALA A 2 31.63 -1.23 39.30
N THR A 3 30.50 -0.97 38.68
CA THR A 3 30.03 -1.45 37.38
C THR A 3 30.63 -0.64 36.22
N GLY A 4 30.87 -1.31 35.08
CA GLY A 4 31.61 -0.76 33.94
C GLY A 4 30.84 0.19 33.01
N LYS A 5 31.57 0.70 32.00
CA LYS A 5 31.04 1.25 30.75
C LYS A 5 31.99 0.86 29.62
N ARG A 6 31.58 -0.08 28.77
CA ARG A 6 32.24 -0.37 27.49
C ARG A 6 31.78 0.69 26.49
N CYS A 7 32.69 1.57 26.07
CA CYS A 7 32.44 2.55 25.02
C CYS A 7 32.72 1.88 23.67
N THR A 8 31.69 1.64 22.87
CA THR A 8 31.82 1.12 21.50
C THR A 8 32.05 2.27 20.54
N THR A 9 33.30 2.51 20.14
CA THR A 9 33.64 3.47 19.08
C THR A 9 33.36 2.82 17.73
N VAL A 10 32.30 3.24 17.06
CA VAL A 10 32.01 2.83 15.67
C VAL A 10 32.86 3.68 14.74
N ALA A 11 33.86 3.06 14.09
CA ALA A 11 34.69 3.71 13.09
C ALA A 11 33.89 3.97 11.81
N LEU A 12 33.66 5.24 11.47
CA LEU A 12 33.09 5.64 10.18
C LEU A 12 34.18 5.55 9.11
N ARG A 13 34.03 4.57 8.22
CA ARG A 13 34.88 4.34 7.06
C ARG A 13 34.53 5.35 5.98
N THR A 14 35.20 6.50 5.95
CA THR A 14 35.05 7.49 4.87
C THR A 14 35.57 6.90 3.56
N ARG A 15 34.67 6.71 2.60
CA ARG A 15 35.00 6.37 1.20
C ARG A 15 35.56 7.63 0.53
N TYR A 16 36.88 7.81 0.53
CA TYR A 16 37.52 8.71 -0.42
C TYR A 16 37.70 7.97 -1.75
N ASP A 17 37.15 8.56 -2.81
CA ASP A 17 37.25 8.09 -4.20
C ASP A 17 38.67 8.38 -4.71
N ILE A 18 39.53 7.36 -4.77
CA ILE A 18 40.86 7.46 -5.35
C ILE A 18 40.77 7.00 -6.81
N ARG A 19 40.62 7.94 -7.76
CA ARG A 19 40.73 7.61 -9.19
C ARG A 19 42.19 7.42 -9.58
N ARG A 20 42.48 6.23 -10.11
CA ARG A 20 43.79 5.80 -10.60
C ARG A 20 44.09 6.43 -11.96
N VAL A 21 45.21 7.15 -12.09
CA VAL A 21 45.84 7.43 -13.38
C VAL A 21 47.24 6.82 -13.34
N LYS A 22 47.50 5.85 -14.22
CA LYS A 22 48.79 5.20 -14.38
C LYS A 22 49.50 5.86 -15.56
N ARG A 23 50.66 6.48 -15.34
CA ARG A 23 51.82 6.48 -16.24
C ARG A 23 53.01 7.16 -15.54
N GLY A 24 53.98 6.36 -15.13
CA GLY A 24 55.39 6.72 -14.91
C GLY A 24 55.69 7.79 -13.84
N GLY A 25 56.22 7.34 -12.70
CA GLY A 25 56.85 8.20 -11.70
C GLY A 25 56.03 8.32 -10.42
N ASP A 26 56.54 7.77 -9.33
CA ASP A 26 55.93 7.78 -8.00
C ASP A 26 56.02 9.20 -7.40
N VAL A 27 55.14 10.11 -7.83
CA VAL A 27 54.93 11.41 -7.19
C VAL A 27 53.44 11.63 -7.02
N TRP A 28 53.02 11.78 -5.77
CA TRP A 28 51.65 12.11 -5.40
C TRP A 28 51.53 13.63 -5.34
N GLU A 29 50.99 14.26 -6.38
CA GLU A 29 50.60 15.67 -6.31
C GLU A 29 49.19 15.79 -5.73
N CYS A 30 49.12 16.26 -4.49
CA CYS A 30 47.89 16.72 -3.88
C CYS A 30 47.50 18.07 -4.51
N LEU A 31 46.42 18.11 -5.29
CA LEU A 31 45.89 19.36 -5.83
C LEU A 31 45.56 20.33 -4.67
N PRO A 32 46.11 21.56 -4.64
CA PRO A 32 45.98 22.50 -3.52
C PRO A 32 44.62 23.22 -3.46
N TYR A 33 43.59 22.74 -4.17
CA TYR A 33 42.31 23.45 -4.32
C TYR A 33 41.33 23.28 -3.13
N LEU A 34 41.80 22.84 -1.97
CA LEU A 34 40.95 22.58 -0.80
C LEU A 34 41.18 23.53 0.39
N ALA A 35 42.04 24.53 0.25
CA ALA A 35 42.32 25.46 1.36
C ALA A 35 41.22 26.51 1.61
N ASP A 36 40.35 26.80 0.62
CA ASP A 36 39.40 27.92 0.70
C ASP A 36 37.93 27.53 0.92
N THR A 37 37.62 26.25 1.07
CA THR A 37 36.25 25.84 1.44
C THR A 37 36.05 26.00 2.94
N LYS A 38 35.48 27.14 3.35
CA LYS A 38 34.96 27.30 4.71
C LYS A 38 34.04 26.11 5.02
N PRO A 39 34.18 25.45 6.19
CA PRO A 39 33.25 24.41 6.60
C PRO A 39 31.83 24.94 6.45
N ILE A 40 31.04 24.31 5.58
CA ILE A 40 29.60 24.55 5.57
C ILE A 40 29.13 23.95 6.88
N GLU A 41 28.90 24.79 7.89
CA GLU A 41 28.13 24.37 9.04
C GLU A 41 26.79 23.91 8.48
N PRO A 42 26.46 22.60 8.52
CA PRO A 42 25.16 22.17 8.08
C PRO A 42 24.19 22.80 9.07
N LYS A 43 23.55 23.90 8.67
CA LYS A 43 22.48 24.50 9.45
C LYS A 43 21.39 23.44 9.46
N CYS A 44 21.37 22.66 10.53
CA CYS A 44 20.38 21.62 10.73
C CYS A 44 19.03 22.31 10.49
N PRO A 45 18.18 21.80 9.59
CA PRO A 45 16.85 22.36 9.44
C PRO A 45 16.22 22.40 10.83
N PRO A 46 15.56 23.52 11.18
CA PRO A 46 15.05 23.71 12.53
C PRO A 46 14.21 22.51 12.94
N THR A 47 14.49 21.99 14.11
CA THR A 47 13.76 20.86 14.67
C THR A 47 12.28 21.23 14.84
N LYS A 48 11.38 20.24 14.80
CA LYS A 48 9.93 20.45 14.92
C LYS A 48 9.57 21.35 16.11
N THR A 49 10.27 21.19 17.23
CA THR A 49 10.13 22.00 18.46
C THR A 49 10.55 23.46 18.28
N GLU A 50 11.58 23.73 17.47
CA GLU A 50 12.02 25.10 17.17
C GLU A 50 11.04 25.81 16.23
N LEU A 51 10.41 25.07 15.31
CA LEU A 51 9.35 25.60 14.43
C LEU A 51 8.05 25.88 15.17
N GLU A 52 7.70 25.06 16.16
CA GLU A 52 6.56 25.29 17.07
C GLU A 52 6.80 26.52 17.96
N ALA A 53 8.02 26.70 18.49
CA ALA A 53 8.40 27.87 19.30
C ALA A 53 8.44 29.18 18.48
N ALA A 54 8.79 29.10 17.19
CA ALA A 54 8.77 30.23 16.26
C ALA A 54 7.35 30.59 15.77
N GLY A 55 6.31 29.84 16.18
CA GLY A 55 4.92 30.09 15.80
C GLY A 55 4.59 29.82 14.32
N LEU A 56 5.52 29.19 13.57
CA LEU A 56 5.29 28.80 12.18
C LEU A 56 4.45 27.53 12.06
N LEU A 57 4.38 26.72 13.13
CA LEU A 57 3.47 25.60 13.24
C LEU A 57 2.45 25.87 14.34
N PRO A 58 1.16 25.57 14.11
CA PRO A 58 0.15 25.67 15.15
C PRO A 58 0.54 24.74 16.31
N THR A 59 0.70 25.30 17.51
CA THR A 59 0.99 24.50 18.70
C THR A 59 -0.16 23.51 18.92
N PRO A 60 0.14 22.22 19.16
CA PRO A 60 -0.90 21.28 19.51
C PRO A 60 -1.50 21.70 20.85
N VAL A 61 -2.71 22.26 20.78
CA VAL A 61 -3.52 22.61 21.94
C VAL A 61 -3.60 21.38 22.86
N PRO A 62 -3.22 21.49 24.15
CA PRO A 62 -3.38 20.42 25.10
C PRO A 62 -4.87 20.03 25.16
N LYS A 63 -5.19 18.80 24.74
CA LYS A 63 -6.54 18.25 24.92
C LYS A 63 -6.69 17.90 26.39
N ASP A 64 -7.35 18.77 27.15
CA ASP A 64 -7.82 18.45 28.50
C ASP A 64 -8.66 17.16 28.46
N PRO A 65 -8.41 16.19 29.38
CA PRO A 65 -9.12 14.93 29.36
C PRO A 65 -10.38 15.02 30.22
N GLN A 66 -11.46 15.65 29.73
CA GLN A 66 -12.80 15.48 30.33
C GLN A 66 -13.95 15.42 29.31
N LYS A 67 -14.47 14.19 29.17
CA LYS A 67 -15.89 13.82 29.33
C LYS A 67 -16.94 14.56 28.48
N GLY A 68 -17.41 13.87 27.43
CA GLY A 68 -18.82 13.72 27.05
C GLY A 68 -19.64 14.97 26.68
N GLY A 69 -19.92 15.13 25.39
CA GLY A 69 -20.98 16.03 24.90
C GLY A 69 -21.18 15.90 23.38
N LYS A 70 -22.34 15.36 22.99
CA LYS A 70 -22.87 15.33 21.61
C LYS A 70 -23.28 16.74 21.16
N ALA A 71 -22.91 17.11 19.94
CA ALA A 71 -23.57 18.04 18.98
C ALA A 71 -22.46 18.61 18.08
N GLY A 72 -22.48 18.62 16.76
CA GLY A 72 -23.44 18.26 15.73
C GLY A 72 -22.86 18.85 14.44
N THR A 73 -22.40 18.01 13.53
CA THR A 73 -21.92 18.41 12.19
C THR A 73 -22.93 17.84 11.20
N PRO A 74 -23.40 18.61 10.21
CA PRO A 74 -24.51 18.20 9.35
C PRO A 74 -24.08 17.05 8.43
N GLU A 75 -24.55 15.86 8.78
CA GLU A 75 -25.27 14.89 7.94
C GLU A 75 -24.94 14.89 6.44
N ASP A 76 -23.75 14.40 6.09
CA ASP A 76 -23.64 13.38 5.05
C ASP A 76 -23.48 12.05 5.78
N GLU A 77 -24.59 11.33 5.92
CA GLU A 77 -24.66 10.03 6.59
C GLU A 77 -23.88 9.00 5.76
N GLN A 78 -22.56 8.96 5.93
CA GLN A 78 -21.76 7.85 5.43
C GLN A 78 -22.19 6.61 6.21
N PRO A 79 -22.81 5.61 5.54
CA PRO A 79 -23.33 4.43 6.22
C PRO A 79 -22.17 3.73 6.94
N ALA A 80 -22.41 3.27 8.18
CA ALA A 80 -21.40 2.64 9.00
C ALA A 80 -20.56 1.63 8.16
N PRO A 81 -19.21 1.71 8.18
CA PRO A 81 -18.35 1.02 7.21
C PRO A 81 -18.51 -0.52 7.22
N GLY A 82 -19.06 -1.07 8.31
CA GLY A 82 -19.38 -2.50 8.42
C GLY A 82 -20.59 -2.94 7.60
N VAL A 83 -21.64 -2.11 7.46
CA VAL A 83 -22.94 -2.49 6.88
C VAL A 83 -22.90 -2.52 5.35
N VAL A 84 -22.06 -1.67 4.75
CA VAL A 84 -21.88 -1.59 3.30
C VAL A 84 -21.19 -2.85 2.77
N PHE A 85 -20.17 -3.33 3.49
CA PHE A 85 -19.43 -4.52 3.11
C PHE A 85 -20.32 -5.76 3.00
N ASP A 86 -21.15 -6.04 4.00
CA ASP A 86 -21.97 -7.27 4.02
C ASP A 86 -23.06 -7.28 2.94
N LYS A 87 -23.52 -6.11 2.49
CA LYS A 87 -24.48 -6.00 1.38
C LYS A 87 -23.83 -6.14 0.01
N LEU A 88 -22.60 -5.64 -0.16
CA LEU A 88 -21.90 -5.66 -1.45
C LEU A 88 -21.01 -6.90 -1.64
N PHE A 89 -20.74 -7.63 -0.56
CA PHE A 89 -20.02 -8.89 -0.60
C PHE A 89 -20.94 -10.00 -1.11
N GLU A 90 -20.78 -10.31 -2.39
CA GLU A 90 -21.51 -11.38 -3.07
C GLU A 90 -20.49 -12.42 -3.52
N LEU A 91 -20.63 -13.65 -2.99
CA LEU A 91 -19.80 -14.78 -3.37
C LEU A 91 -20.52 -15.63 -4.40
N ASP A 92 -20.05 -15.56 -5.64
CA ASP A 92 -20.53 -16.42 -6.71
C ASP A 92 -19.87 -17.80 -6.59
N VAL A 93 -20.51 -18.69 -5.83
CA VAL A 93 -20.05 -20.07 -5.63
C VAL A 93 -19.94 -20.82 -6.96
N GLU A 94 -20.80 -20.49 -7.92
CA GLU A 94 -20.79 -21.06 -9.27
C GLU A 94 -19.56 -20.62 -10.06
N TYR A 95 -19.19 -19.34 -9.98
CA TYR A 95 -17.95 -18.82 -10.57
C TYR A 95 -16.73 -19.52 -9.96
N LEU A 96 -16.67 -19.65 -8.63
CA LEU A 96 -15.56 -20.34 -7.95
C LEU A 96 -15.38 -21.80 -8.41
N LYS A 97 -16.48 -22.51 -8.69
CA LYS A 97 -16.43 -23.90 -9.18
C LYS A 97 -16.01 -24.03 -10.65
N SER A 98 -16.22 -22.99 -11.45
CA SER A 98 -15.80 -22.96 -12.86
C SER A 98 -14.32 -22.61 -13.06
N LEU A 99 -13.62 -22.19 -12.00
CA LEU A 99 -12.23 -21.76 -12.10
C LEU A 99 -11.28 -22.94 -12.21
N ASP A 100 -10.34 -22.82 -13.14
CA ASP A 100 -9.22 -23.74 -13.27
C ASP A 100 -8.08 -23.36 -12.31
N PRO A 101 -7.61 -24.28 -11.45
CA PRO A 101 -6.58 -24.00 -10.44
C PRO A 101 -5.21 -23.73 -11.06
N LYS A 102 -4.97 -24.21 -12.28
CA LYS A 102 -3.71 -24.05 -13.00
C LYS A 102 -3.54 -22.66 -13.59
N ASP A 103 -4.64 -22.02 -13.98
CA ASP A 103 -4.67 -20.73 -14.66
C ASP A 103 -5.04 -19.58 -13.72
N TRP A 104 -4.63 -19.66 -12.44
CA TRP A 104 -4.98 -18.67 -11.41
C TRP A 104 -4.52 -17.24 -11.74
N LYS A 105 -3.44 -17.07 -12.51
CA LYS A 105 -2.83 -15.75 -12.80
C LYS A 105 -3.67 -14.85 -13.68
N ASN A 106 -4.46 -15.43 -14.57
CA ASN A 106 -5.28 -14.69 -15.55
C ASN A 106 -6.72 -14.49 -15.06
N GLN A 107 -7.03 -14.94 -13.84
CA GLN A 107 -8.37 -14.82 -13.26
C GLN A 107 -8.55 -13.46 -12.58
N ASP A 108 -9.79 -12.99 -12.55
CA ASP A 108 -10.15 -11.81 -11.77
C ASP A 108 -10.08 -12.11 -10.27
N HIS A 109 -8.98 -11.67 -9.63
CA HIS A 109 -8.75 -11.85 -8.20
C HIS A 109 -9.79 -11.13 -7.33
N TYR A 110 -10.41 -10.04 -7.81
CA TYR A 110 -11.46 -9.35 -7.07
C TYR A 110 -12.76 -10.16 -7.11
N ALA A 111 -13.10 -10.77 -8.25
CA ALA A 111 -14.24 -11.69 -8.33
C ALA A 111 -14.05 -12.95 -7.47
N VAL A 112 -12.84 -13.53 -7.45
CA VAL A 112 -12.52 -14.68 -6.58
C VAL A 112 -12.73 -14.34 -5.10
N LEU A 113 -12.42 -13.11 -4.69
CA LEU A 113 -12.66 -12.63 -3.32
C LEU A 113 -14.10 -12.14 -3.07
N GLY A 114 -15.01 -12.21 -4.04
CA GLY A 114 -16.37 -11.68 -3.91
C GLY A 114 -16.44 -10.16 -3.75
N LEU A 115 -15.40 -9.46 -4.24
CA LEU A 115 -15.24 -8.00 -4.20
C LEU A 115 -15.42 -7.35 -5.57
N LYS A 116 -15.99 -8.06 -6.55
CA LYS A 116 -16.20 -7.56 -7.92
C LYS A 116 -16.86 -6.17 -7.96
N LYS A 117 -17.89 -5.97 -7.13
CA LYS A 117 -18.61 -4.68 -7.02
C LYS A 117 -17.85 -3.58 -6.29
N MET A 118 -16.85 -3.94 -5.48
CA MET A 118 -16.09 -3.02 -4.62
C MET A 118 -14.63 -2.87 -5.06
N ARG A 119 -14.29 -3.25 -6.29
CA ARG A 119 -12.91 -3.27 -6.82
C ARG A 119 -12.12 -1.98 -6.54
N PHE A 120 -12.75 -0.84 -6.78
CA PHE A 120 -12.15 0.49 -6.65
C PHE A 120 -12.16 1.04 -5.21
N VAL A 121 -13.20 0.72 -4.43
CA VAL A 121 -13.42 1.28 -3.09
C VAL A 121 -12.86 0.39 -1.97
N ALA A 122 -12.51 -0.87 -2.27
CA ALA A 122 -12.09 -1.85 -1.27
C ALA A 122 -10.82 -1.40 -0.53
N THR A 123 -10.89 -1.38 0.79
CA THR A 123 -9.74 -1.16 1.68
C THR A 123 -8.99 -2.47 1.96
N GLU A 124 -7.75 -2.38 2.46
CA GLU A 124 -6.99 -3.58 2.87
C GLU A 124 -7.73 -4.40 3.94
N ASP A 125 -8.45 -3.73 4.84
CA ASP A 125 -9.22 -4.38 5.89
C ASP A 125 -10.42 -5.13 5.31
N ASP A 126 -11.05 -4.60 4.27
CA ASP A 126 -12.14 -5.27 3.56
C ASP A 126 -11.66 -6.51 2.82
N ILE A 127 -10.50 -6.45 2.16
CA ILE A 127 -9.87 -7.61 1.51
C ILE A 127 -9.58 -8.71 2.54
N LYS A 128 -9.01 -8.35 3.69
CA LYS A 128 -8.77 -9.30 4.79
C LYS A 128 -10.07 -9.88 5.36
N ARG A 129 -11.12 -9.06 5.50
CA ARG A 129 -12.44 -9.50 5.96
C ARG A 129 -13.08 -10.48 4.97
N ALA A 130 -13.03 -10.18 3.67
CA ALA A 130 -13.51 -11.03 2.59
C ALA A 130 -12.82 -12.39 2.62
N TYR A 131 -11.48 -12.39 2.62
CA TYR A 131 -10.68 -13.61 2.67
C TYR A 131 -11.04 -14.50 3.86
N ARG A 132 -11.14 -13.94 5.07
CA ARG A 132 -11.55 -14.71 6.26
C ARG A 132 -12.93 -15.35 6.11
N LYS A 133 -13.91 -14.62 5.54
CA LYS A 133 -15.26 -15.14 5.31
C LYS A 133 -15.27 -16.28 4.30
N ILE A 134 -14.47 -16.18 3.23
CA ILE A 134 -14.39 -17.20 2.17
C ILE A 134 -13.71 -18.46 2.70
N VAL A 135 -12.56 -18.32 3.35
CA VAL A 135 -11.82 -19.45 3.90
C VAL A 135 -12.71 -20.22 4.88
N LEU A 136 -13.44 -19.54 5.76
CA LEU A 136 -14.33 -20.22 6.71
C LEU A 136 -15.47 -21.01 6.03
N LYS A 137 -15.89 -20.64 4.83
CA LYS A 137 -16.96 -21.30 4.06
C LYS A 137 -16.41 -22.45 3.20
N HIS A 138 -15.28 -22.22 2.54
CA HIS A 138 -14.73 -23.11 1.50
C HIS A 138 -13.47 -23.86 1.94
N HIS A 139 -13.07 -23.80 3.22
CA HIS A 139 -11.91 -24.54 3.70
C HIS A 139 -12.01 -26.05 3.36
N PRO A 140 -10.94 -26.68 2.85
CA PRO A 140 -10.98 -28.08 2.43
C PRO A 140 -11.36 -29.03 3.57
N ASP A 141 -10.95 -28.73 4.81
CA ASP A 141 -11.34 -29.52 6.00
C ASP A 141 -12.87 -29.56 6.21
N LYS A 142 -13.53 -28.40 6.10
CA LYS A 142 -14.99 -28.30 6.27
C LYS A 142 -15.76 -28.92 5.11
N ARG A 143 -15.17 -28.92 3.90
CA ARG A 143 -15.78 -29.54 2.71
C ARG A 143 -15.67 -31.05 2.73
N LYS A 144 -14.53 -31.58 3.18
CA LYS A 144 -14.35 -33.01 3.45
C LYS A 144 -15.37 -33.53 4.46
N GLY A 145 -15.64 -32.76 5.53
CA GLY A 145 -16.69 -33.08 6.49
C GLY A 145 -18.12 -33.08 5.93
N LYS A 146 -18.36 -32.44 4.78
CA LYS A 146 -19.65 -32.41 4.07
C LYS A 146 -19.77 -33.49 2.98
N GLY A 147 -18.73 -34.31 2.77
CA GLY A 147 -18.74 -35.38 1.77
C GLY A 147 -18.52 -34.92 0.32
N GLU A 148 -17.95 -33.73 0.10
CA GLU A 148 -17.57 -33.27 -1.24
C GLU A 148 -16.21 -33.87 -1.63
N ASP A 149 -16.06 -34.40 -2.84
CA ASP A 149 -14.80 -34.96 -3.36
C ASP A 149 -13.81 -33.82 -3.63
N VAL A 150 -12.98 -33.51 -2.63
CA VAL A 150 -11.95 -32.46 -2.71
C VAL A 150 -10.63 -33.10 -3.12
N LYS A 151 -10.30 -33.02 -4.40
CA LYS A 151 -8.94 -33.26 -4.89
C LYS A 151 -8.04 -32.12 -4.40
N GLN A 152 -6.91 -32.44 -3.78
CA GLN A 152 -6.04 -31.42 -3.18
C GLN A 152 -5.40 -30.48 -4.22
N ASP A 153 -5.11 -30.99 -5.41
CA ASP A 153 -4.39 -30.25 -6.44
C ASP A 153 -5.31 -29.47 -7.40
N ASP A 154 -6.59 -29.88 -7.48
CA ASP A 154 -7.56 -29.32 -8.43
C ASP A 154 -8.61 -28.41 -7.75
N ASP A 155 -8.32 -27.90 -6.55
CA ASP A 155 -9.30 -27.12 -5.79
C ASP A 155 -9.21 -25.61 -6.05
N TYR A 156 -10.35 -24.96 -6.26
CA TYR A 156 -10.48 -23.50 -6.38
C TYR A 156 -10.04 -22.75 -5.11
N PHE A 157 -9.85 -23.47 -3.99
CA PHE A 157 -9.19 -22.95 -2.79
C PHE A 157 -7.79 -22.40 -3.08
N HIS A 158 -7.05 -23.02 -4.00
CA HIS A 158 -5.76 -22.49 -4.44
C HIS A 158 -5.91 -21.09 -5.05
N CYS A 159 -6.88 -20.90 -5.94
CA CYS A 159 -7.19 -19.59 -6.54
C CYS A 159 -7.51 -18.53 -5.47
N ILE A 160 -8.26 -18.90 -4.43
CA ILE A 160 -8.60 -18.00 -3.32
C ILE A 160 -7.35 -17.56 -2.56
N THR A 161 -6.43 -18.49 -2.27
CA THR A 161 -5.18 -18.16 -1.58
C THR A 161 -4.28 -17.24 -2.42
N MET A 162 -4.11 -17.54 -3.70
CA MET A 162 -3.32 -16.73 -4.61
C MET A 162 -3.91 -15.33 -4.81
N ALA A 163 -5.24 -15.22 -4.95
CA ALA A 163 -5.92 -13.92 -5.06
C ALA A 163 -5.65 -13.02 -3.83
N TYR A 164 -5.66 -13.60 -2.62
CA TYR A 164 -5.34 -12.86 -1.41
C TYR A 164 -3.86 -12.46 -1.32
N GLU A 165 -2.92 -13.30 -1.77
CA GLU A 165 -1.50 -12.94 -1.80
C GLU A 165 -1.21 -11.78 -2.78
N THR A 166 -1.93 -11.73 -3.89
CA THR A 166 -1.84 -10.64 -4.87
C THR A 166 -2.49 -9.36 -4.36
N LEU A 167 -3.71 -9.42 -3.82
CA LEU A 167 -4.46 -8.22 -3.41
C LEU A 167 -4.15 -7.75 -1.97
N GLY A 168 -3.55 -8.60 -1.15
CA GLY A 168 -3.38 -8.38 0.28
C GLY A 168 -2.33 -7.32 0.65
N THR A 169 -1.41 -6.99 -0.24
CA THR A 169 -0.45 -5.89 -0.04
C THR A 169 -0.63 -4.82 -1.10
N LEU A 170 -0.51 -3.55 -0.71
CA LEU A 170 -0.67 -2.42 -1.64
C LEU A 170 0.28 -2.49 -2.85
N LYS A 171 1.50 -2.99 -2.66
CA LYS A 171 2.48 -3.13 -3.75
C LYS A 171 2.02 -4.16 -4.79
N ASN A 172 1.59 -5.33 -4.34
CA ASN A 172 1.14 -6.40 -5.25
C ASN A 172 -0.18 -6.03 -5.91
N ARG A 173 -1.09 -5.39 -5.17
CA ARG A 173 -2.36 -4.87 -5.69
C ARG A 173 -2.13 -3.88 -6.82
N ARG A 174 -1.25 -2.89 -6.63
CA ARG A 174 -0.89 -1.93 -7.68
C ARG A 174 -0.30 -2.61 -8.91
N ALA A 175 0.55 -3.63 -8.71
CA ALA A 175 1.13 -4.37 -9.82
C ALA A 175 0.07 -5.15 -10.60
N PHE A 176 -0.91 -5.74 -9.91
CA PHE A 176 -2.05 -6.41 -10.52
C PHE A 176 -2.96 -5.45 -11.27
N ASP A 177 -3.37 -4.35 -10.64
CA ASP A 177 -4.23 -3.33 -11.24
C ASP A 177 -3.59 -2.70 -12.50
N SER A 178 -2.26 -2.72 -12.62
CA SER A 178 -1.54 -2.20 -13.80
C SER A 178 -1.54 -3.14 -15.01
N VAL A 179 -1.77 -4.44 -14.80
CA VAL A 179 -1.76 -5.47 -15.87
C VAL A 179 -3.16 -6.00 -16.16
N ASP A 180 -4.18 -5.41 -15.54
CA ASP A 180 -5.54 -5.90 -15.57
C ASP A 180 -6.20 -5.66 -16.95
N PRO A 181 -6.62 -6.71 -17.66
CA PRO A 181 -7.24 -6.58 -18.98
C PRO A 181 -8.64 -5.94 -18.97
N GLU A 182 -9.32 -5.91 -17.82
CA GLU A 182 -10.65 -5.29 -17.68
C GLU A 182 -10.55 -3.75 -17.54
N PHE A 183 -9.34 -3.21 -17.42
CA PHE A 183 -9.15 -1.77 -17.36
C PHE A 183 -9.43 -1.11 -18.71
N ASP A 184 -10.46 -0.26 -18.75
CA ASP A 184 -10.80 0.52 -19.93
C ASP A 184 -9.87 1.74 -20.07
N ASP A 185 -8.82 1.58 -20.87
CA ASP A 185 -7.86 2.62 -21.26
C ASP A 185 -8.42 3.62 -22.29
N THR A 186 -9.70 3.53 -22.67
CA THR A 186 -10.25 4.47 -23.65
C THR A 186 -10.30 5.89 -23.09
N LEU A 187 -9.48 6.77 -23.67
CA LEU A 187 -9.44 8.17 -23.30
C LEU A 187 -10.42 8.98 -24.18
N PRO A 188 -11.28 9.83 -23.59
CA PRO A 188 -12.15 10.70 -24.37
C PRO A 188 -11.32 11.69 -25.20
N SER A 189 -11.84 12.09 -26.37
CA SER A 189 -11.12 12.97 -27.28
C SER A 189 -10.89 14.35 -26.65
N GLN A 190 -9.77 15.01 -26.97
CA GLN A 190 -9.45 16.33 -26.40
C GLN A 190 -10.56 17.38 -26.63
N ASN A 191 -11.35 17.22 -27.69
CA ASN A 191 -12.46 18.10 -28.02
C ASN A 191 -13.71 17.82 -27.16
N GLU A 192 -13.95 16.58 -26.73
CA GLU A 192 -15.03 16.23 -25.80
C GLU A 192 -14.71 16.72 -24.38
N VAL A 193 -13.45 16.56 -23.97
CA VAL A 193 -12.97 17.04 -22.66
C VAL A 193 -13.07 18.57 -22.55
N LYS A 194 -12.80 19.31 -23.63
CA LYS A 194 -12.95 20.78 -23.65
C LYS A 194 -14.41 21.25 -23.57
N LYS A 195 -15.36 20.45 -24.03
CA LYS A 195 -16.79 20.81 -24.00
C LYS A 195 -17.37 20.59 -22.61
N ASP A 196 -17.18 19.40 -22.04
CA ASP A 196 -17.72 19.03 -20.73
C ASP A 196 -16.72 18.19 -19.92
N PHE A 197 -15.66 18.85 -19.41
CA PHE A 197 -14.57 18.22 -18.65
C PHE A 197 -15.06 17.32 -17.51
N PHE A 198 -15.93 17.84 -16.66
CA PHE A 198 -16.39 17.12 -15.48
C PHE A 198 -17.32 15.97 -15.83
N LYS A 199 -18.09 16.06 -16.92
CA LYS A 199 -19.03 15.02 -17.32
C LYS A 199 -18.29 13.83 -17.94
N SER A 200 -17.36 14.10 -18.86
CA SER A 200 -16.59 13.06 -19.55
C SER A 200 -15.66 12.30 -18.63
N LEU A 201 -15.10 12.96 -17.62
CA LEU A 201 -14.14 12.35 -16.68
C LEU A 201 -14.75 11.97 -15.33
N SER A 202 -16.04 12.26 -15.08
CA SER A 202 -16.69 11.94 -13.80
C SER A 202 -16.58 10.46 -13.42
N ASP A 203 -16.62 9.57 -14.40
CA ASP A 203 -16.50 8.14 -14.17
C ASP A 203 -15.08 7.76 -13.72
N VAL A 204 -14.06 8.36 -14.34
CA VAL A 204 -12.64 8.15 -13.98
C VAL A 204 -12.37 8.58 -12.54
N PHE A 205 -13.00 9.67 -12.07
CA PHE A 205 -12.81 10.17 -10.71
C PHE A 205 -13.57 9.38 -9.63
N LYS A 206 -14.52 8.53 -10.01
CA LYS A 206 -15.24 7.65 -9.07
C LYS A 206 -14.52 6.31 -8.86
N ARG A 207 -13.51 6.02 -9.68
CA ARG A 207 -12.66 4.82 -9.61
C ARG A 207 -11.53 4.99 -8.60
#